data_AF-A0A925Q3Y5-F1
#
_entry.id   AF-A0A925Q3Y5-F1
#
_cell.length_a   1.000
_cell.length_b   1.000
_cell.length_c   1.000
_cell.angle_alpha   90.00
_cell.angle_beta   90.00
_cell.angle_gamma   90.00
#
_symmetry.space_group_name_H-M   'P 1'
#
loop_
_entity.id
_entity.type
_entity.pdbx_description
1 polymer ?
#
loop_
_entity_poly.entity_id
_entity_poly.type
_entity_poly.pdbx_seq_one_letter_code
_entity_poly.pdbx_strand_id
1 'polypeptide(L)'
;MSADLRSQLDARDADIVALREELDETNKGVVALYAELDDKAAALREANELKSRFLSYMSHEFRTPLTSMTSITGILLAKLDGPLTPEQQKQLEFIRGSVRELTEMVNDLLDLAKVEA
;
A
#
# COMPACT_ATOMS: atom_id res chain seq x y z
N MET A 1 36.67 -52.38 29.51
CA MET A 1 36.31 -52.04 28.11
C MET A 1 34.80 -52.11 27.86
N SER A 2 34.10 -53.19 28.21
CA SER A 2 32.63 -53.28 28.01
C SER A 2 31.79 -52.34 28.87
N ALA A 3 32.17 -52.11 30.12
CA ALA A 3 31.45 -51.18 31.03
C ALA A 3 31.59 -49.71 30.61
N ASP A 4 32.75 -49.33 30.07
CA ASP A 4 33.02 -47.99 29.54
C ASP A 4 32.22 -47.73 28.25
N LEU A 5 32.18 -48.70 27.34
CA LEU A 5 31.35 -48.61 26.13
C LEU A 5 29.85 -48.46 26.45
N ARG A 6 29.38 -49.15 27.49
CA ARG A 6 27.98 -49.10 27.91
C ARG A 6 27.63 -47.74 28.54
N SER A 7 28.50 -47.20 29.38
CA SER A 7 28.37 -45.85 29.94
C SER A 7 28.35 -44.77 28.85
N GLN A 8 29.19 -44.92 27.81
CA GLN A 8 29.21 -44.01 26.66
C GLN A 8 27.91 -44.09 25.84
N LEU A 9 27.35 -45.29 25.63
CA LEU A 9 26.06 -45.47 24.96
C LEU A 9 24.92 -44.82 25.74
N ASP A 10 24.86 -45.05 27.06
CA ASP A 10 23.82 -44.46 27.92
C ASP A 10 23.89 -42.91 27.91
N ALA A 11 25.11 -42.35 27.90
CA ALA A 11 25.31 -40.90 27.78
C ALA A 11 24.88 -40.35 26.42
N ARG A 12 25.17 -41.06 25.32
CA ARG A 12 24.73 -40.69 23.97
C ARG A 12 23.22 -40.77 23.82
N ASP A 13 22.58 -41.76 24.41
CA ASP A 13 21.12 -41.89 24.39
C ASP A 13 20.45 -40.73 25.15
N ALA A 14 21.01 -40.31 26.29
CA ALA A 14 20.56 -39.13 27.02
C ALA A 14 20.73 -37.83 26.20
N ASP A 15 21.88 -37.66 25.53
CA ASP A 15 22.13 -36.52 24.65
C ASP A 15 21.13 -36.46 23.48
N ILE A 16 20.82 -37.61 22.87
CA ILE A 16 19.84 -37.70 21.76
C ILE A 16 18.44 -37.31 22.23
N VAL A 17 18.03 -37.76 23.42
CA VAL A 17 16.72 -37.39 23.99
C VAL A 17 16.65 -35.88 24.23
N ALA A 18 17.66 -35.29 24.86
CA ALA A 18 17.71 -33.85 25.11
C ALA A 18 17.67 -33.03 23.81
N LEU A 19 18.45 -33.42 22.79
CA LEU A 19 18.45 -32.75 21.49
C LEU A 19 17.10 -32.89 20.76
N ARG A 20 16.41 -34.02 20.90
CA ARG A 20 15.08 -34.21 20.31
C ARG A 20 14.05 -33.32 20.98
N GLU A 21 14.11 -33.17 22.30
CA GLU A 21 13.23 -32.27 23.04
C GLU A 21 13.48 -30.80 22.65
N GLU A 22 14.74 -30.38 22.56
CA GLU A 22 15.09 -29.03 22.09
C GLU A 22 14.63 -28.76 20.66
N LEU A 23 14.77 -29.75 19.77
CA LEU A 23 14.30 -29.67 18.39
C LEU A 23 12.77 -29.60 18.31
N ASP A 24 12.05 -30.34 19.14
CA ASP A 24 10.59 -30.29 19.20
C ASP A 24 10.10 -28.92 19.68
N GLU A 25 10.70 -28.38 20.73
CA GLU A 25 10.40 -27.03 21.22
C GLU A 25 10.71 -25.94 20.17
N THR A 26 11.85 -26.05 19.49
CA THR A 26 12.21 -25.14 18.41
C THR A 26 11.21 -25.24 17.25
N ASN A 27 10.83 -26.45 16.85
CA ASN A 27 9.84 -26.67 15.79
C ASN A 27 8.48 -26.07 16.15
N LYS A 28 8.01 -26.22 17.39
CA LYS A 28 6.78 -25.56 17.86
C LYS A 28 6.89 -24.03 17.76
N GLY A 29 8.02 -23.47 18.19
CA GLY A 29 8.28 -22.03 18.08
C GLY A 29 8.26 -21.54 16.63
N VAL A 30 8.90 -22.28 15.72
CA VAL A 30 8.91 -21.98 14.29
C VAL A 30 7.49 -22.03 13.70
N VAL A 31 6.70 -23.05 14.02
CA VAL A 31 5.31 -23.16 13.55
C VAL A 31 4.45 -21.99 14.06
N ALA A 32 4.60 -21.61 15.34
CA ALA A 32 3.89 -20.47 15.90
C ALA A 32 4.27 -19.14 15.22
N LEU A 33 5.57 -18.93 14.94
CA LEU A 33 6.04 -17.76 14.21
C LEU A 33 5.52 -17.71 12.78
N TYR A 34 5.45 -18.86 12.09
CA TYR A 34 4.88 -18.93 10.75
C TYR A 34 3.38 -18.57 10.74
N ALA A 35 2.62 -19.04 11.73
CA ALA A 35 1.21 -18.68 11.87
C ALA A 35 1.03 -17.17 12.11
N GLU A 36 1.82 -16.58 13.02
CA GLU A 36 1.77 -15.13 13.26
C GLU A 36 2.17 -14.33 12.01
N LEU A 37 3.18 -14.79 11.28
CA LEU A 37 3.61 -14.15 10.04
C LEU A 37 2.51 -14.19 8.97
N ASP A 38 1.79 -15.30 8.84
CA ASP A 38 0.69 -15.41 7.88
C ASP A 38 -0.48 -14.49 8.27
N ASP A 39 -0.84 -14.43 9.56
CA ASP A 39 -1.85 -13.50 10.07
C ASP A 39 -1.48 -12.04 9.78
N LYS A 40 -0.22 -11.65 10.03
CA LYS A 40 0.28 -10.30 9.73
C LYS A 40 0.27 -10.02 8.23
N ALA A 41 0.67 -11.01 7.41
CA ALA A 41 0.65 -10.88 5.96
C ALA A 41 -0.78 -10.74 5.42
N ALA A 42 -1.75 -11.45 5.98
CA ALA A 42 -3.15 -11.33 5.62
C ALA A 42 -3.71 -9.96 5.99
N ALA A 43 -3.45 -9.47 7.21
CA ALA A 43 -3.87 -8.14 7.64
C ALA A 43 -3.25 -7.02 6.79
N LEU A 44 -1.97 -7.17 6.40
CA LEU A 44 -1.31 -6.21 5.51
C LEU A 44 -1.91 -6.19 4.11
N ARG A 45 -2.24 -7.37 3.56
CA ARG A 45 -2.94 -7.49 2.27
C ARG A 45 -4.30 -6.80 2.31
N GLU A 46 -5.09 -7.04 3.35
CA GLU A 46 -6.40 -6.38 3.52
C GLU A 46 -6.26 -4.86 3.62
N ALA A 47 -5.29 -4.36 4.41
CA ALA A 47 -5.04 -2.94 4.54
C ALA A 47 -4.62 -2.29 3.20
N ASN A 48 -3.77 -2.97 2.42
CA ASN A 48 -3.38 -2.51 1.10
C ASN A 48 -4.56 -2.46 0.13
N GLU A 49 -5.41 -3.49 0.11
CA GLU A 49 -6.62 -3.48 -0.72
C GLU A 49 -7.56 -2.33 -0.36
N LEU A 50 -7.77 -2.09 0.94
CA LEU A 50 -8.58 -0.97 1.44
C LEU A 50 -8.00 0.39 1.00
N LYS A 51 -6.68 0.56 1.13
CA LYS A 51 -5.96 1.76 0.67
C LYS A 51 -6.17 1.97 -0.83
N SER A 52 -5.99 0.94 -1.64
CA SER A 52 -6.13 1.03 -3.10
C SER A 52 -7.56 1.36 -3.53
N ARG A 53 -8.57 0.73 -2.90
CA ARG A 53 -9.98 1.03 -3.16
C ARG A 53 -10.33 2.47 -2.78
N PHE A 54 -9.86 2.93 -1.62
CA PHE A 54 -10.08 4.30 -1.16
C PHE A 54 -9.49 5.34 -2.13
N LEU A 55 -8.22 5.15 -2.54
CA LEU A 55 -7.55 6.06 -3.47
C LEU A 55 -8.23 6.07 -4.85
N SER A 56 -8.58 4.91 -5.38
CA SER A 56 -9.32 4.82 -6.65
C SER A 56 -10.67 5.55 -6.56
N TYR A 57 -11.43 5.32 -5.48
CA TYR A 57 -12.72 5.98 -5.26
C TYR A 57 -12.56 7.51 -5.23
N MET A 58 -11.64 8.01 -4.41
CA MET A 58 -11.43 9.45 -4.26
C MET A 58 -11.04 10.13 -5.57
N SER A 59 -10.20 9.50 -6.39
CA SER A 59 -9.80 10.10 -7.66
C SER A 59 -10.93 10.13 -8.70
N HIS A 60 -11.84 9.16 -8.67
CA HIS A 60 -13.06 9.25 -9.46
C HIS A 60 -13.92 10.43 -9.01
N GLU A 61 -14.09 10.61 -7.70
CA GLU A 61 -14.86 11.71 -7.12
C GLU A 61 -14.22 13.08 -7.42
N PHE A 62 -12.89 13.16 -7.53
CA PHE A 62 -12.21 14.41 -7.92
C PHE A 62 -12.21 14.67 -9.43
N ARG A 63 -12.20 13.64 -10.28
CA ARG A 63 -12.19 13.82 -11.74
C ARG A 63 -13.40 14.61 -12.24
N THR A 64 -14.58 14.33 -11.68
CA THR A 64 -15.82 15.03 -12.07
C THR A 64 -15.77 16.54 -11.82
N PRO A 65 -15.53 17.05 -10.60
CA PRO A 65 -15.45 18.48 -10.33
C PRO A 65 -14.29 19.16 -11.08
N LEU A 66 -13.13 18.51 -11.24
CA LEU A 66 -12.02 19.04 -12.03
C LEU A 66 -12.35 19.17 -13.53
N THR A 67 -13.07 18.19 -14.07
CA THR A 67 -13.56 18.24 -15.46
C THR A 67 -14.55 19.38 -15.64
N SER A 68 -15.47 19.56 -14.69
CA SER A 68 -16.43 20.68 -14.70
C SER A 68 -15.73 22.04 -14.62
N MET A 69 -14.75 22.19 -13.72
CA MET A 69 -13.95 23.42 -13.63
C MET A 69 -13.19 23.71 -14.93
N THR A 70 -12.52 22.69 -15.50
CA THR A 70 -11.82 22.82 -16.79
C THR A 70 -12.78 23.26 -17.90
N SER A 71 -13.96 22.66 -17.96
CA SER A 71 -14.96 22.94 -18.99
C SER A 71 -15.50 24.36 -18.86
N ILE A 72 -15.93 24.77 -17.66
CA ILE A 72 -16.47 26.12 -17.41
C ILE A 72 -15.40 27.18 -17.67
N THR A 73 -14.19 27.01 -17.15
CA THR A 73 -13.09 27.95 -17.42
C THR A 73 -12.77 28.02 -18.92
N GLY A 74 -12.85 26.89 -19.64
CA GLY A 74 -12.70 26.85 -21.10
C GLY A 74 -13.78 27.63 -21.85
N ILE A 75 -15.05 27.45 -21.49
CA ILE A 75 -16.20 28.17 -22.08
C ILE A 75 -16.04 29.68 -21.88
N LEU A 76 -15.72 30.11 -20.65
CA LEU A 76 -15.53 31.52 -20.32
C LEU A 76 -14.36 32.13 -21.09
N LEU A 77 -13.20 31.44 -21.15
CA LEU A 77 -12.04 31.90 -21.92
C LEU A 77 -12.28 31.94 -23.43
N ALA A 78 -13.15 31.07 -23.94
CA ALA A 78 -13.61 31.09 -25.33
C ALA A 78 -14.61 32.23 -25.62
N LYS A 79 -15.00 33.01 -24.59
CA LYS A 79 -15.91 34.16 -24.69
C LYS A 79 -17.28 33.79 -25.27
N LEU A 80 -17.71 32.54 -25.10
CA LEU A 80 -18.99 32.04 -25.60
C LEU A 80 -20.19 32.68 -24.89
N ASP A 81 -20.03 33.02 -23.61
CA ASP A 81 -21.05 33.72 -22.79
C ASP A 81 -20.90 35.24 -22.80
N GLY A 82 -19.99 35.78 -23.64
CA GLY A 82 -19.75 37.21 -23.79
C GLY A 82 -18.30 37.65 -23.56
N PRO A 83 -18.03 38.95 -23.72
CA PRO A 83 -16.68 39.50 -23.58
C PRO A 83 -16.19 39.49 -22.13
N LEU A 84 -14.90 39.24 -21.95
CA LEU A 84 -14.21 39.33 -20.67
C LEU A 84 -13.41 40.65 -20.59
N THR A 85 -13.35 41.23 -19.40
CA THR A 85 -12.35 42.27 -19.12
C THR A 85 -10.93 41.66 -19.10
N PRO A 86 -9.88 42.47 -19.31
CA PRO A 86 -8.50 41.97 -19.24
C PRO A 86 -8.15 41.27 -17.93
N GLU A 87 -8.68 41.79 -16.81
CA GLU A 87 -8.44 41.23 -15.49
C GLU A 87 -9.18 39.90 -15.28
N GLN A 88 -10.43 39.78 -15.75
CA GLN A 88 -11.18 38.52 -15.73
C GLN A 88 -10.47 37.43 -16.55
N GLN A 89 -9.95 37.79 -17.72
CA GLN A 89 -9.18 36.85 -18.55
C GLN A 89 -7.94 36.34 -17.80
N LYS A 90 -7.17 37.24 -17.17
CA LYS A 90 -5.99 36.88 -16.38
C LYS A 90 -6.33 35.93 -15.21
N GLN A 91 -7.42 36.22 -14.49
CA GLN A 91 -7.89 35.38 -13.39
C GLN A 91 -8.32 33.98 -13.87
N LEU A 92 -9.04 33.90 -14.99
CA LEU A 92 -9.44 32.63 -15.59
C LEU A 92 -8.24 31.81 -16.09
N GLU A 93 -7.21 32.47 -16.65
CA GLU A 93 -5.97 31.79 -17.04
C GLU A 93 -5.24 31.21 -15.82
N PHE A 94 -5.23 31.93 -14.69
CA PHE A 94 -4.68 31.43 -13.43
C PHE A 94 -5.47 30.21 -12.91
N ILE A 95 -6.80 30.31 -12.85
CA ILE A 95 -7.68 29.19 -12.45
C ILE A 95 -7.43 27.96 -13.34
N ARG A 96 -7.35 28.15 -14.66
CA ARG A 96 -7.05 27.07 -15.61
C ARG A 96 -5.71 26.40 -15.32
N GLY A 97 -4.69 27.19 -14.96
CA GLY A 97 -3.38 26.69 -14.53
C GLY A 97 -3.49 25.80 -13.29
N SER A 98 -4.12 26.31 -12.22
CA SER A 98 -4.29 25.57 -10.97
C SER A 98 -5.13 24.30 -11.12
N VAL A 99 -6.18 24.32 -11.94
CA VAL A 99 -7.00 23.12 -12.22
C VAL A 99 -6.18 22.06 -12.96
N ARG A 100 -5.29 22.47 -13.88
CA ARG A 100 -4.36 21.54 -14.55
C ARG A 100 -3.40 20.91 -13.56
N GLU A 101 -2.72 21.72 -12.74
CA GLU A 101 -1.78 21.23 -11.72
C GLU A 101 -2.46 20.27 -10.75
N LEU A 102 -3.68 20.58 -10.29
CA LEU A 102 -4.43 19.70 -9.40
C LEU A 102 -4.85 18.39 -10.08
N THR A 103 -5.19 18.44 -11.38
CA THR A 103 -5.50 17.23 -12.15
C THR A 103 -4.28 16.32 -12.30
N GLU A 104 -3.11 16.90 -12.56
CA GLU A 104 -1.83 16.18 -12.61
C GLU A 104 -1.52 15.52 -11.26
N MET A 105 -1.62 16.27 -10.16
CA MET A 105 -1.39 15.75 -8.81
C MET A 105 -2.32 14.58 -8.44
N VAL A 106 -3.60 14.65 -8.84
CA VAL A 106 -4.56 13.55 -8.62
C VAL A 106 -4.20 12.31 -9.45
N ASN A 107 -3.71 12.49 -10.68
CA ASN A 107 -3.26 11.37 -11.50
C ASN A 107 -1.97 10.73 -10.95
N ASP A 108 -1.01 11.54 -10.51
CA ASP A 108 0.24 11.05 -9.91
C ASP A 108 -0.03 10.23 -8.64
N LEU A 109 -0.97 10.69 -7.80
CA LEU A 109 -1.40 9.95 -6.61
C LEU A 109 -2.01 8.58 -6.97
N LEU A 110 -2.77 8.50 -8.06
CA LEU A 110 -3.32 7.23 -8.55
C LEU A 110 -2.25 6.28 -9.05
N ASP A 111 -1.26 6.80 -9.77
CA ASP A 111 -0.20 5.98 -10.33
C ASP A 111 0.69 5.43 -9.21
N LEU A 112 0.97 6.23 -8.17
CA LEU A 112 1.62 5.73 -6.96
C LEU A 112 0.79 4.61 -6.28
N ALA A 113 -0.53 4.81 -6.15
CA ALA A 113 -1.41 3.82 -5.55
C ALA A 113 -1.41 2.47 -6.28
N LYS A 114 -1.19 2.46 -7.60
CA LYS A 114 -1.10 1.23 -8.40
C LYS A 114 0.25 0.53 -8.31
N VAL A 115 1.35 1.28 -8.12
CA VAL A 115 2.70 0.72 -8.02
C VAL A 115 2.95 0.07 -6.65
N GLU A 116 2.32 0.59 -5.60
CA GLU A 116 2.44 0.07 -4.23
C GLU A 116 1.45 -1.08 -3.90
N ALA A 117 0.50 -1.38 -4.80
CA ALA A 117 -0.58 -2.36 -4.59
C ALA A 117 -0.24 -3.77 -5.06
#